data_AF-A0A1J9QD56-F1
#
_entry.id   AF-A0A1J9QD56-F1
#
_cell.length_a   1.000
_cell.length_b   1.000
_cell.length_c   1.000
_cell.angle_alpha   90.00
_cell.angle_beta   90.00
_cell.angle_gamma   90.00
#
_symmetry.space_group_name_H-M   'P 1'
#
loop_
_entity.id
_entity.type
_entity.pdbx_description
1 polymer ?
#
loop_
_entity_poly.entity_id
_entity_poly.type
_entity_poly.pdbx_seq_one_letter_code
_entity_poly.pdbx_strand_id
1 'polypeptide(L)'
;MLPPPHWLTRQSVDTIGMSLFAPLHQEFVSILEQEEKQSYEDSTMWFSKLMSQGWKTKVFWFSLALMSPAGLSQIFYNHIRSEVAGDNVDRGWFLTIIMHFRSQDIEAFIAKKLEDKAAYDKKLQEEFDIAPSA
;
A
#
# COMPACT_ATOMS: atom_id res chain seq x y z
N MET A 1 4.98 3.72 14.51
CA MET A 1 4.35 2.61 15.29
C MET A 1 5.18 1.36 15.07
N LEU A 2 5.32 0.50 16.08
CA LEU A 2 5.93 -0.83 15.89
C LEU A 2 4.90 -1.71 15.17
N PRO A 3 5.12 -2.02 13.88
CA PRO A 3 4.19 -2.84 13.15
C PRO A 3 4.30 -4.29 13.64
N PRO A 4 3.18 -5.01 13.74
CA PRO A 4 3.19 -6.44 13.93
C PRO A 4 4.19 -7.13 13.01
N PRO A 5 4.89 -8.16 13.51
CA PRO A 5 5.93 -8.79 12.74
C PRO A 5 5.38 -9.37 11.44
N HIS A 6 5.86 -8.85 10.30
CA HIS A 6 5.43 -9.31 8.98
C HIS A 6 5.80 -10.78 8.73
N TRP A 7 6.73 -11.35 9.53
CA TRP A 7 7.16 -12.74 9.45
C TRP A 7 6.12 -13.76 9.94
N LEU A 8 4.98 -13.31 10.51
CA LEU A 8 3.92 -14.20 10.99
C LEU A 8 3.44 -15.21 9.93
N THR A 9 3.33 -14.81 8.67
CA THR A 9 2.88 -15.69 7.58
C THR A 9 4.02 -16.32 6.77
N ARG A 10 5.29 -16.06 7.10
CA ARG A 10 6.47 -16.36 6.25
C ARG A 10 6.34 -15.89 4.79
N GLN A 11 5.39 -15.02 4.51
CA GLN A 11 5.18 -14.41 3.20
C GLN A 11 6.02 -13.14 3.10
N SER A 12 6.39 -12.80 1.87
CA SER A 12 6.97 -11.49 1.60
C SER A 12 5.92 -10.41 1.80
N VAL A 13 6.33 -9.19 2.12
CA VAL A 13 5.40 -8.09 2.47
C VAL A 13 4.47 -7.73 1.30
N ASP A 14 4.93 -7.91 0.07
CA ASP A 14 4.17 -7.75 -1.16
C ASP A 14 3.19 -8.90 -1.43
N THR A 15 3.27 -10.05 -0.74
CA THR A 15 2.39 -11.20 -0.96
C THR A 15 1.52 -11.56 0.24
N ILE A 16 1.43 -10.66 1.23
CA ILE A 16 0.64 -10.90 2.45
C ILE A 16 -0.82 -11.10 2.09
N GLY A 17 -1.30 -12.34 2.27
CA GLY A 17 -2.70 -12.68 2.11
C GLY A 17 -3.49 -12.40 3.40
N MET A 18 -4.51 -11.54 3.33
CA MET A 18 -5.32 -11.18 4.50
C MET A 18 -6.02 -12.36 5.17
N SER A 19 -6.44 -13.35 4.37
CA SER A 19 -7.10 -14.56 4.87
C SER A 19 -6.22 -15.37 5.82
N LEU A 20 -4.90 -15.32 5.62
CA LEU A 20 -3.92 -16.01 6.44
C LEU A 20 -3.36 -15.10 7.54
N PHE A 21 -3.08 -13.84 7.22
CA PHE A 21 -2.42 -12.93 8.15
C PHE A 21 -3.35 -12.45 9.27
N ALA A 22 -4.61 -12.11 8.97
CA ALA A 22 -5.55 -11.60 9.95
C ALA A 22 -5.79 -12.54 11.15
N PRO A 23 -6.06 -13.86 10.97
CA PRO A 23 -6.25 -14.75 12.11
C PRO A 23 -4.98 -14.94 12.93
N LEU A 24 -3.81 -15.07 12.28
CA LEU A 24 -2.52 -15.20 12.98
C LEU A 24 -2.15 -13.93 13.77
N HIS A 25 -2.42 -12.76 13.19
CA HIS A 25 -2.25 -11.48 13.89
C HIS A 25 -3.15 -11.41 15.12
N GLN A 26 -4.42 -11.81 14.98
CA GLN A 26 -5.36 -11.82 16.11
C GLN A 26 -4.90 -12.77 17.22
N GLU A 27 -4.50 -13.99 16.87
CA GLU A 27 -3.95 -14.97 17.81
C GLU A 27 -2.72 -14.42 18.54
N PHE A 28 -1.77 -13.86 17.79
CA PHE A 28 -0.55 -13.25 18.35
C PHE A 28 -0.87 -12.13 19.33
N VAL A 29 -1.77 -11.20 18.97
CA VAL A 29 -2.15 -10.08 19.85
C VAL A 29 -2.88 -10.58 21.10
N SER A 30 -3.70 -11.62 20.99
CA SER A 30 -4.39 -12.23 22.14
C SER A 30 -3.41 -12.91 23.11
N ILE A 31 -2.43 -13.67 22.60
CA ILE A 31 -1.39 -14.27 23.43
C ILE A 31 -0.56 -13.18 24.10
N LEU A 32 -0.15 -12.16 23.34
CA LEU A 32 0.63 -11.05 23.88
C LEU A 32 -0.12 -10.33 25.01
N GLU A 33 -1.43 -10.10 24.85
CA GLU A 33 -2.25 -9.50 25.91
C GLU A 33 -2.30 -10.35 27.19
N GLN A 34 -2.37 -11.68 27.04
CA GLN A 34 -2.38 -12.61 28.17
C GLN A 34 -1.05 -12.59 28.92
N GLU A 35 0.07 -12.63 28.20
CA GLU A 35 1.42 -12.60 28.78
C GLU A 35 1.71 -11.25 29.47
N GLU A 36 1.28 -10.15 28.86
CA GLU A 36 1.43 -8.80 29.44
C GLU A 36 0.67 -8.67 30.76
N LYS A 37 -0.56 -9.21 30.84
CA LYS A 37 -1.36 -9.20 32.08
C LYS A 37 -0.73 -10.03 33.19
N GLN A 38 -0.02 -11.11 32.85
CA GLN A 38 0.66 -11.96 33.83
C GLN A 38 1.99 -11.38 34.31
N SER A 39 2.70 -10.65 33.45
CA SER A 39 4.05 -10.14 33.74
C SER A 39 4.08 -8.71 34.28
N TYR A 40 3.09 -7.88 33.95
CA TYR A 40 3.08 -6.45 34.26
C TYR A 40 1.69 -5.99 34.74
N GLU A 41 1.37 -6.22 36.02
CA GLU A 41 0.08 -5.77 36.61
C GLU A 41 -0.11 -4.24 36.57
N ASP A 42 0.97 -3.45 36.59
CA ASP A 42 0.93 -1.97 36.73
C ASP A 42 1.39 -1.17 35.50
N SER A 43 1.65 -1.80 34.35
CA SER A 43 2.12 -1.03 33.19
C SER A 43 0.98 -0.23 32.54
N THR A 44 1.17 1.07 32.39
CA THR A 44 0.22 1.98 31.71
C THR A 44 0.18 1.83 30.19
N MET A 45 1.12 1.08 29.60
CA MET A 45 1.24 0.93 28.15
C MET A 45 1.42 -0.54 27.77
N TRP A 46 0.35 -1.14 27.24
CA TRP A 46 0.35 -2.51 26.73
C TRP A 46 0.58 -2.51 25.21
N PHE A 47 1.57 -3.27 24.75
CA PHE A 47 1.84 -3.46 23.33
C PHE A 47 0.67 -4.14 22.62
N SER A 48 -0.02 -5.06 23.28
CA SER A 48 -1.22 -5.69 22.74
C SER A 48 -2.31 -4.67 22.37
N LYS A 49 -2.57 -3.71 23.26
CA LYS A 49 -3.49 -2.58 22.99
C LYS A 49 -3.00 -1.72 21.82
N LEU A 50 -1.71 -1.41 21.79
CA LEU A 50 -1.12 -0.60 20.73
C LEU A 50 -1.26 -1.29 19.36
N MET A 51 -0.97 -2.58 19.28
CA MET A 51 -1.09 -3.38 18.05
C MET A 51 -2.56 -3.53 17.62
N SER A 52 -3.46 -3.82 18.57
CA SER A 52 -4.90 -3.89 18.30
C SER A 52 -5.45 -2.56 17.79
N GLN A 53 -5.02 -1.44 18.38
CA GLN A 53 -5.38 -0.11 17.92
C GLN A 53 -4.80 0.18 16.53
N GLY A 54 -3.51 -0.11 16.30
CA GLY A 54 -2.85 0.09 15.01
C GLY A 54 -3.46 -0.73 13.87
N TRP A 55 -3.98 -1.92 14.18
CA TRP A 55 -4.74 -2.75 13.25
C TRP A 55 -6.11 -2.13 12.92
N LYS A 56 -6.85 -1.68 13.95
CA LYS A 56 -8.16 -1.03 13.79
C LYS A 56 -8.08 0.29 13.03
N THR A 57 -7.08 1.12 13.35
CA THR A 57 -6.86 2.41 12.68
C THR A 57 -6.11 2.28 11.36
N LYS A 58 -5.74 1.05 10.95
CA LYS A 58 -4.97 0.76 9.72
C LYS A 58 -3.59 1.41 9.67
N VAL A 59 -3.13 2.07 10.74
CA VAL A 59 -1.77 2.61 10.90
C VAL A 59 -0.71 1.53 10.73
N PHE A 60 -1.08 0.28 11.02
CA PHE A 60 -0.29 -0.89 10.68
C PHE A 60 0.12 -0.92 9.20
N TRP A 61 -0.84 -0.76 8.28
CA TRP A 61 -0.59 -0.84 6.84
C TRP A 61 0.30 0.29 6.34
N PHE A 62 0.09 1.50 6.85
CA PHE A 62 0.99 2.63 6.57
C PHE A 62 2.41 2.35 7.05
N SER A 63 2.56 1.85 8.28
CA SER A 63 3.88 1.53 8.84
C SER A 63 4.56 0.40 8.08
N LEU A 64 3.80 -0.62 7.67
CA LEU A 64 4.29 -1.76 6.90
C LEU A 64 4.71 -1.37 5.48
N ALA A 65 3.91 -0.53 4.81
CA ALA A 65 4.23 -0.01 3.49
C ALA A 65 5.52 0.83 3.50
N LEU A 66 5.74 1.63 4.55
CA LEU A 66 6.96 2.43 4.70
C LEU A 66 8.21 1.58 4.93
N MET A 67 8.08 0.44 5.61
CA MET A 67 9.22 -0.46 5.86
C MET A 67 9.61 -1.32 4.66
N SER A 68 8.68 -1.55 3.71
CA SER A 68 8.92 -2.37 2.54
C SER A 68 8.59 -1.62 1.26
N PRO A 69 9.60 -1.02 0.59
CA PRO A 69 9.40 -0.38 -0.71
C PRO A 69 8.77 -1.33 -1.75
N ALA A 70 9.10 -2.62 -1.69
CA ALA A 70 8.56 -3.63 -2.59
C ALA A 70 7.06 -3.93 -2.33
N GLY A 71 6.64 -3.92 -1.07
CA GLY A 71 5.24 -4.14 -0.68
C GLY A 71 4.36 -2.90 -0.73
N LEU A 72 4.95 -1.70 -0.85
CA LEU A 72 4.24 -0.43 -0.77
C LEU A 72 3.09 -0.33 -1.78
N SER A 73 3.33 -0.69 -3.04
CA SER A 73 2.30 -0.59 -4.09
C SER A 73 1.12 -1.50 -3.80
N GLN A 74 1.38 -2.76 -3.46
CA GLN A 74 0.35 -3.74 -3.14
C GLN A 74 -0.44 -3.36 -1.89
N ILE A 75 0.25 -3.01 -0.80
CA ILE A 75 -0.41 -2.56 0.44
C ILE A 75 -1.23 -1.31 0.18
N PHE A 76 -0.72 -0.38 -0.62
CA PHE A 76 -1.43 0.84 -0.95
C PHE A 76 -2.73 0.54 -1.68
N TYR A 77 -2.69 -0.26 -2.75
CA TYR A 77 -3.90 -0.55 -3.53
C TYR A 77 -4.90 -1.45 -2.80
N ASN A 78 -4.44 -2.41 -2.00
CA ASN A 78 -5.29 -3.42 -1.37
C ASN A 78 -5.82 -2.99 0.01
N HIS A 79 -5.11 -2.12 0.73
CA HIS A 79 -5.41 -1.85 2.14
C HIS A 79 -5.54 -0.37 2.49
N ILE A 80 -4.83 0.52 1.79
CA ILE A 80 -4.87 1.97 2.08
C ILE A 80 -5.90 2.67 1.19
N ARG A 81 -5.88 2.38 -0.12
CA ARG A 81 -6.78 3.00 -1.11
C ARG A 81 -8.24 2.67 -0.84
N SER A 82 -8.56 1.39 -0.60
CA SER A 82 -9.94 0.94 -0.39
C SER A 82 -10.63 1.67 0.77
N GLU A 83 -9.87 2.11 1.77
CA GLU A 83 -10.38 2.86 2.92
C GLU A 83 -10.57 4.35 2.60
N VAL A 84 -9.56 4.99 1.99
CA VAL A 84 -9.61 6.43 1.67
C VAL A 84 -10.67 6.74 0.62
N ALA A 85 -10.82 5.82 -0.32
CA ALA A 85 -11.60 6.02 -1.50
C ALA A 85 -12.43 4.76 -1.76
N GLY A 86 -13.18 4.25 -0.78
CA GLY A 86 -14.18 3.14 -0.81
C GLY A 86 -14.26 2.24 -2.05
N ASP A 87 -14.60 0.94 -1.92
CA ASP A 87 -14.60 -0.01 -3.06
C ASP A 87 -15.35 0.44 -4.35
N ASN A 88 -16.26 1.41 -4.25
CA ASN A 88 -17.01 2.03 -5.36
C ASN A 88 -16.50 3.40 -5.84
N VAL A 89 -15.35 3.91 -5.39
CA VAL A 89 -14.85 5.19 -5.90
C VAL A 89 -14.36 5.01 -7.32
N ASP A 90 -14.90 5.86 -8.18
CA ASP A 90 -14.47 5.97 -9.57
C ASP A 90 -12.95 6.04 -9.66
N ARG A 91 -12.38 5.09 -10.41
CA ARG A 91 -10.95 5.02 -10.68
C ARG A 91 -10.46 6.35 -11.27
N GLY A 92 -11.30 7.03 -12.06
CA GLY A 92 -11.04 8.36 -12.59
C GLY A 92 -10.77 9.38 -11.47
N TRP A 93 -11.73 9.60 -10.57
CA TRP A 93 -11.60 10.53 -9.44
C TRP A 93 -10.32 10.30 -8.61
N PHE A 94 -10.02 9.06 -8.26
CA PHE A 94 -8.83 8.74 -7.46
C PHE A 94 -7.52 9.05 -8.20
N LEU A 95 -7.44 8.74 -9.50
CA LEU A 95 -6.28 9.07 -10.32
C LEU A 95 -6.11 10.59 -10.46
N THR A 96 -7.20 11.35 -10.55
CA THR A 96 -7.20 12.82 -10.56
C THR A 96 -6.60 13.41 -9.28
N ILE A 97 -6.77 12.77 -8.13
CA ILE A 97 -6.11 13.21 -6.88
C ILE A 97 -4.64 12.81 -6.88
N ILE A 98 -4.32 11.55 -7.19
CA ILE A 98 -2.93 11.04 -7.14
C ILE A 98 -2.00 11.75 -8.11
N MET A 99 -2.50 12.17 -9.28
CA MET A 99 -1.66 12.79 -10.30
C MET A 99 -1.02 14.09 -9.81
N HIS A 100 -1.68 14.83 -8.91
CA HIS A 100 -1.14 16.04 -8.29
C HIS A 100 -0.03 15.76 -7.26
N PHE A 101 0.05 14.54 -6.70
CA PHE A 101 1.17 14.13 -5.85
C PHE A 101 2.42 13.77 -6.67
N ARG A 102 2.31 13.58 -7.99
CA ARG A 102 3.42 13.16 -8.86
C ARG A 102 4.18 14.34 -9.47
N SER A 103 3.50 15.45 -9.75
CA SER A 103 4.09 16.68 -10.28
C SER A 103 3.26 17.86 -9.82
N GLN A 104 3.92 18.99 -9.51
CA GLN A 104 3.23 20.25 -9.20
C GLN A 104 2.47 20.79 -10.42
N ASP A 105 2.99 20.53 -11.62
CA ASP A 105 2.33 20.84 -12.89
C ASP A 105 2.10 19.54 -13.66
N ILE A 106 0.95 18.94 -13.42
CA ILE A 106 0.59 17.65 -14.01
C ILE A 106 0.15 17.80 -15.47
N GLU A 107 -0.47 18.93 -15.82
CA GLU A 107 -0.94 19.19 -17.18
C GLU A 107 0.25 19.34 -18.13
N ALA A 108 1.25 20.15 -17.77
CA ALA A 108 2.48 20.28 -18.54
C ALA A 108 3.24 18.95 -18.62
N PHE A 109 3.26 18.18 -17.53
CA PHE A 109 3.89 16.86 -17.53
C PHE A 109 3.20 15.89 -18.50
N ILE A 110 1.86 15.83 -18.50
CA ILE A 110 1.07 14.99 -19.41
C ILE A 110 1.27 15.43 -20.86
N ALA A 111 1.19 16.74 -21.14
CA ALA A 111 1.40 17.27 -22.49
C ALA A 111 2.78 16.89 -23.04
N LYS A 112 3.83 17.08 -22.24
CA LYS A 112 5.19 16.66 -22.59
C LYS A 112 5.30 15.16 -22.85
N LYS A 113 4.62 14.33 -22.05
CA LYS A 113 4.63 12.86 -22.25
C LYS A 113 3.88 12.42 -23.50
N LEU A 114 2.85 13.13 -23.92
CA LEU A 114 2.17 12.88 -25.20
C LEU A 114 3.08 13.23 -26.38
N GLU A 115 3.82 14.34 -26.30
CA GLU A 115 4.83 14.72 -27.31
C GLU A 115 5.97 13.69 -27.37
N ASP A 116 6.55 13.32 -26.22
CA ASP A 116 7.59 12.29 -26.11
C ASP A 116 7.12 10.97 -26.74
N LYS A 117 5.87 10.58 -26.49
CA LYS A 117 5.26 9.37 -27.04
C LYS A 117 5.11 9.46 -28.56
N ALA A 118 4.59 10.57 -29.09
CA ALA A 118 4.44 10.75 -30.53
C ALA A 118 5.80 10.69 -31.26
N ALA A 119 6.83 11.31 -30.68
CA ALA A 119 8.19 11.23 -31.21
C ALA A 119 8.76 9.80 -31.15
N TYR A 120 8.52 9.09 -30.04
CA TYR A 120 8.96 7.70 -29.88
C TYR A 120 8.23 6.76 -30.84
N ASP A 121 6.92 6.88 -30.99
CA ASP A 121 6.11 6.05 -31.89
C ASP A 121 6.55 6.26 -33.35
N LYS A 122 6.86 7.50 -33.75
CA LYS A 122 7.43 7.80 -35.07
C LYS A 122 8.79 7.10 -35.28
N LYS A 123 9.69 7.20 -34.30
CA LYS A 123 10.99 6.52 -34.36
C LYS A 123 10.83 5.00 -34.43
N LEU A 124 9.86 4.46 -33.70
CA LEU A 124 9.57 3.03 -33.69
C LEU A 124 9.05 2.56 -35.07
N GLN A 125 8.19 3.35 -35.72
CA GLN A 125 7.72 3.05 -37.08
C GLN A 125 8.86 3.07 -38.10
N GLU A 126 9.77 4.05 -37.99
CA GLU A 126 10.95 4.18 -38.87
C GLU A 126 11.94 3.02 -38.69
N GLU A 127 12.15 2.53 -37.47
CA GLU A 127 13.10 1.45 -37.18
C GLU A 127 12.57 0.05 -37.51
N PHE A 128 11.24 -0.14 -37.50
CA PHE A 128 10.60 -1.45 -37.65
C PHE A 128 9.76 -1.61 -38.94
N ASP A 129 9.78 -0.64 -39.86
CA ASP A 129 8.99 -0.64 -41.11
C ASP A 129 7.48 -0.91 -40.90
N ILE A 130 6.93 -0.50 -39.75
CA ILE A 130 5.53 -0.72 -39.40
C ILE A 130 4.69 0.41 -40.04
N ALA A 131 3.90 0.08 -41.06
CA ALA A 131 2.94 1.02 -41.64
C ALA A 131 1.95 1.52 -40.57
N PRO A 132 1.58 2.82 -40.57
CA PRO A 132 0.72 3.38 -39.53
C PRO A 132 -0.64 2.67 -39.53
N SER A 133 -1.04 2.14 -38.37
CA SER A 133 -2.40 1.62 -38.18
C SER A 133 -3.38 2.78 -38.29
N ALA A 134 -4.20 2.76 -39.33
CA ALA A 134 -5.29 3.71 -39.58
C ALA A 134 -6.38 3.66 -38.49
#